data_AF-A0A9J5ZRK3-F1
#
_entry.id   AF-A0A9J5ZRK3-F1
#
_cell.length_a   1.000
_cell.length_b   1.000
_cell.length_c   1.000
_cell.angle_alpha   90.00
_cell.angle_beta   90.00
_cell.angle_gamma   90.00
#
_symmetry.space_group_name_H-M   'P 1'
#
loop_
_entity.id
_entity.type
_entity.pdbx_description
1 polymer ?
#
loop_
_entity_poly.entity_id
_entity_poly.type
_entity_poly.pdbx_seq_one_letter_code
_entity_poly.pdbx_strand_id
1 'polypeptide(L)'
;MNPPYMPVPSIHEWSSLETMREMIFRIAMMQPNKIDPESVKPPKRKNVKISKDPQSVAARHRREKISQKIRILQRLVPGGTKMDTASMLDEAVHYVKFLKKQLKSLEQAIACSNNNNNNRSMVSGFNQWPHVDYYSRSLMNSNVQMLS
;
A
#
# COMPACT_ATOMS: atom_id res chain seq x y z
N MET A 1 52.59 0.85 16.37
CA MET A 1 51.60 0.24 15.47
C MET A 1 50.22 0.64 15.94
N ASN A 2 49.42 1.27 15.09
CA ASN A 2 48.02 1.57 15.41
C ASN A 2 47.16 0.36 15.04
N PRO A 3 46.18 -0.05 15.87
CA PRO A 3 45.27 -1.13 15.53
C PRO A 3 44.42 -0.76 14.30
N PRO A 4 44.00 -1.75 13.47
CA PRO A 4 43.16 -1.50 12.31
C PRO A 4 41.82 -0.91 12.75
N TYR A 5 41.47 0.24 12.16
CA TYR A 5 40.22 0.94 12.40
C TYR A 5 39.05 0.05 11.96
N MET A 6 38.40 -0.60 12.91
CA MET A 6 37.06 -1.15 12.71
C MET A 6 36.10 0.05 12.74
N PRO A 7 35.23 0.23 11.73
CA PRO A 7 34.23 1.28 11.77
C PRO A 7 33.33 1.06 12.99
N VAL A 8 33.43 1.97 13.97
CA VAL A 8 32.52 2.00 15.11
C VAL A 8 31.14 2.34 14.54
N PRO A 9 30.10 1.50 14.72
CA PRO A 9 28.76 1.85 14.27
C PRO A 9 28.38 3.20 14.90
N SER A 10 28.09 4.18 14.04
CA SER A 10 27.77 5.54 14.47
C SER A 10 26.58 5.51 15.44
N ILE A 11 26.57 6.43 16.42
CA ILE A 11 25.62 6.61 17.54
C ILE A 11 24.19 6.99 17.05
N HIS A 12 23.73 6.39 15.96
CA HIS A 12 22.48 6.65 15.28
C HIS A 12 21.83 5.33 14.84
N GLU A 13 21.96 4.30 15.68
CA GLU A 13 21.23 3.05 15.56
C GLU A 13 19.76 3.33 15.93
N TRP A 14 18.99 3.81 14.95
CA TRP A 14 17.53 3.82 14.90
C TRP A 14 16.84 4.15 16.23
N SER A 15 16.50 5.43 16.44
CA SER A 15 15.56 5.86 17.50
C SER A 15 14.42 4.85 17.60
N SER A 16 14.03 4.45 18.82
CA SER A 16 12.94 3.50 19.12
C SER A 16 11.72 3.66 18.19
N LEU A 17 11.47 4.89 17.75
CA LEU A 17 10.48 5.28 16.74
C LEU A 17 10.64 4.62 15.36
N GLU A 18 11.83 4.50 14.77
CA GLU A 18 11.98 3.90 13.45
C GLU A 18 11.72 2.38 13.48
N THR A 19 12.19 1.72 14.54
CA THR A 19 11.90 0.29 14.77
C THR A 19 10.40 0.06 14.96
N MET A 20 9.72 0.92 15.71
CA MET A 20 8.26 0.88 15.84
C MET A 20 7.56 1.20 14.52
N ARG A 21 8.03 2.19 13.75
CA ARG A 21 7.50 2.53 12.42
C ARG A 21 7.57 1.33 11.48
N GLU A 22 8.75 0.70 11.38
CA GLU A 22 8.96 -0.50 10.57
C GLU A 22 8.02 -1.63 10.99
N MET A 23 7.83 -1.85 12.30
CA MET A 23 6.87 -2.83 12.80
C MET A 23 5.44 -2.50 12.36
N ILE A 24 4.99 -1.25 12.54
CA ILE A 24 3.65 -0.78 12.14
C ILE A 24 3.46 -0.92 10.63
N PHE A 25 4.47 -0.56 9.84
CA PHE A 25 4.41 -0.63 8.37
C PHE A 25 4.33 -2.07 7.87
N ARG A 26 5.05 -3.00 8.51
CA ARG A 26 4.95 -4.45 8.23
C ARG A 26 3.56 -5.00 8.56
N ILE A 27 2.98 -4.58 9.69
CA ILE A 27 1.61 -4.97 10.04
C ILE A 27 0.64 -4.41 8.99
N ALA A 28 0.77 -3.13 8.63
CA ALA A 28 -0.11 -2.45 7.70
C ALA A 28 -0.06 -3.04 6.28
N MET A 29 1.13 -3.40 5.77
CA MET A 29 1.25 -3.98 4.41
C MET A 29 0.59 -5.36 4.26
N MET A 30 0.38 -6.08 5.37
CA MET A 30 -0.27 -7.40 5.37
C MET A 30 -1.79 -7.31 5.54
N GLN A 31 -2.33 -6.12 5.87
CA GLN A 31 -3.78 -5.95 6.00
C GLN A 31 -4.43 -5.82 4.60
N PRO A 32 -5.54 -6.53 4.33
CA PRO A 32 -6.25 -6.40 3.08
C PRO A 32 -6.88 -5.00 2.99
N ASN A 33 -6.31 -4.16 2.13
CA ASN A 33 -6.75 -2.77 2.04
C ASN A 33 -7.83 -2.60 0.96
N LYS A 34 -9.10 -2.59 1.35
CA LYS A 34 -10.25 -2.28 0.48
C LYS A 34 -10.61 -0.80 0.61
N ILE A 35 -9.83 0.10 0.00
CA ILE A 35 -10.16 1.53 -0.04
C ILE A 35 -10.64 1.87 -1.44
N ASP A 36 -11.96 2.06 -1.55
CA ASP A 36 -12.53 2.70 -2.72
C ASP A 36 -12.41 4.23 -2.54
N PRO A 37 -11.63 4.95 -3.37
CA PRO A 37 -11.47 6.40 -3.28
C PRO A 37 -12.80 7.16 -3.45
N GLU A 38 -13.79 6.50 -4.09
CA GLU A 38 -15.16 6.96 -4.27
C GLU A 38 -16.00 6.88 -2.97
N SER A 39 -15.67 5.96 -2.06
CA SER A 39 -16.44 5.73 -0.82
C SER A 39 -16.24 6.82 0.24
N VAL A 40 -15.23 7.67 0.07
CA VAL A 40 -14.83 8.70 1.04
C VAL A 40 -15.78 9.91 0.96
N LYS A 41 -16.97 9.73 1.52
CA LYS A 41 -18.03 10.74 1.52
C LYS A 41 -17.61 12.00 2.29
N PRO A 42 -17.89 13.21 1.77
CA PRO A 42 -17.68 14.44 2.51
C PRO A 42 -18.63 14.50 3.72
N PRO A 43 -18.18 15.05 4.87
CA PRO A 43 -19.06 15.23 6.03
C PRO A 43 -20.19 16.20 5.69
N LYS A 44 -21.43 15.81 5.99
CA LYS A 44 -22.63 16.65 5.79
C LYS A 44 -22.60 17.82 6.78
N ARG A 45 -22.28 19.03 6.31
CA ARG A 45 -22.38 20.25 7.12
C ARG A 45 -23.84 20.71 7.12
N LYS A 46 -24.51 20.67 8.28
CA LYS A 46 -25.88 21.19 8.44
C LYS A 46 -25.82 22.69 8.76
N ASN A 47 -26.59 23.48 8.02
CA ASN A 47 -26.97 24.87 8.32
C ASN A 47 -25.86 25.95 8.26
N VAL A 48 -25.28 26.18 7.07
CA VAL A 48 -24.52 27.41 6.78
C VAL A 48 -25.13 28.08 5.54
N LYS A 49 -25.42 29.39 5.61
CA LYS A 49 -25.80 30.18 4.42
C LYS A 49 -24.59 30.20 3.48
N ILE A 50 -24.68 29.49 2.36
CA ILE A 50 -23.59 29.36 1.39
C ILE A 50 -23.72 30.48 0.36
N SER A 51 -22.63 31.20 0.10
CA SER A 51 -22.57 32.17 -1.00
C SER A 51 -22.68 31.47 -2.36
N LYS A 52 -23.46 32.06 -3.27
CA LYS A 52 -23.66 31.59 -4.65
C LYS A 52 -22.74 32.31 -5.65
N ASP A 53 -21.90 33.21 -5.15
CA ASP A 53 -20.93 33.92 -5.97
C ASP A 53 -19.97 32.93 -6.69
N PRO A 54 -19.71 33.10 -8.00
CA PRO A 54 -18.86 32.18 -8.77
C PRO A 54 -17.47 31.95 -8.16
N GLN A 55 -16.83 32.99 -7.61
CA GLN A 55 -15.52 32.88 -6.99
C GLN A 55 -15.60 32.06 -5.69
N SER A 56 -16.64 32.28 -4.88
CA SER A 56 -16.91 31.50 -3.67
C SER A 56 -17.15 30.01 -3.97
N VAL A 57 -17.94 29.72 -5.01
CA VAL A 57 -18.22 28.34 -5.46
C VAL A 57 -16.93 27.65 -5.96
N ALA A 58 -16.14 28.32 -6.78
CA ALA A 58 -14.86 27.78 -7.27
C ALA A 58 -13.89 27.46 -6.12
N ALA A 59 -13.74 28.38 -5.17
CA ALA A 59 -12.91 28.17 -3.98
C ALA A 59 -13.41 26.99 -3.13
N ARG A 60 -14.72 26.83 -2.97
CA ARG A 60 -15.33 25.70 -2.26
C ARG A 60 -15.01 24.36 -2.94
N HIS A 61 -15.21 24.25 -4.25
CA HIS A 61 -14.87 23.04 -5.01
C HIS A 61 -13.38 22.69 -4.89
N ARG A 62 -12.49 23.70 -4.93
CA ARG A 62 -11.04 23.47 -4.71
C ARG A 62 -10.76 22.90 -3.31
N ARG A 63 -11.34 23.47 -2.26
CA ARG A 63 -11.18 22.98 -0.87
C ARG A 63 -11.74 21.59 -0.67
N GLU A 64 -12.86 21.28 -1.32
CA GLU A 64 -13.49 19.96 -1.26
C GLU A 64 -12.62 18.87 -1.90
N LYS A 65 -12.06 19.15 -3.08
CA LYS A 65 -11.09 18.25 -3.74
C LYS A 65 -9.85 17.98 -2.88
N ILE A 66 -9.29 19.02 -2.25
CA ILE A 66 -8.16 18.87 -1.33
C ILE A 66 -8.56 18.00 -0.14
N SER A 67 -9.70 18.31 0.48
CA SER A 67 -10.19 17.57 1.66
C SER A 67 -10.48 16.10 1.35
N GLN A 68 -10.97 15.79 0.14
CA GLN A 68 -11.17 14.41 -0.30
C GLN A 68 -9.84 13.66 -0.39
N LYS A 69 -8.82 14.26 -1.02
CA LYS A 69 -7.48 13.67 -1.11
C LYS A 69 -6.85 13.43 0.26
N ILE A 70 -6.99 14.39 1.19
CA ILE A 70 -6.53 14.23 2.58
C ILE A 70 -7.22 13.05 3.27
N ARG A 71 -8.54 12.91 3.14
CA ARG A 71 -9.28 11.79 3.76
C ARG A 71 -8.94 10.41 3.15
N ILE A 72 -8.59 10.36 1.87
CA ILE A 72 -8.09 9.13 1.24
C ILE A 72 -6.71 8.81 1.82
N LEU A 73 -5.82 9.80 1.89
CA LEU A 73 -4.48 9.63 2.43
C LEU A 73 -4.51 9.14 3.89
N GLN A 74 -5.41 9.66 4.73
CA GLN A 74 -5.60 9.22 6.12
C GLN A 74 -5.91 7.73 6.29
N ARG A 75 -6.50 7.10 5.27
CA ARG A 75 -6.81 5.66 5.25
C ARG A 75 -5.66 4.81 4.69
N LEU A 76 -4.84 5.40 3.82
CA LEU A 76 -3.70 4.72 3.20
C LEU A 76 -2.46 4.71 4.09
N VAL A 77 -2.27 5.77 4.89
CA VAL A 77 -1.11 5.91 5.78
C VAL A 77 -1.40 5.20 7.11
N PRO A 78 -0.51 4.33 7.59
CA PRO A 78 -0.65 3.70 8.91
C PRO A 78 -0.73 4.77 10.01
N GLY A 79 -1.85 4.80 10.75
CA GLY A 79 -2.09 5.81 11.80
C GLY A 79 -2.58 7.17 11.30
N GLY A 80 -2.72 7.40 9.98
CA GLY A 80 -3.00 8.71 9.39
C GLY A 80 -4.27 9.41 9.88
N THR A 81 -5.29 8.67 10.33
CA THR A 81 -6.53 9.26 10.88
C THR A 81 -6.29 10.04 12.18
N LYS A 82 -5.25 9.71 12.95
CA LYS A 82 -4.94 10.34 14.26
C LYS A 82 -3.83 11.39 14.16
N MET A 83 -3.34 11.68 12.95
CA MET A 83 -2.20 12.54 12.71
C MET A 83 -2.64 13.90 12.16
N ASP A 84 -1.85 14.94 12.45
CA ASP A 84 -1.96 16.21 11.74
C ASP A 84 -1.47 16.07 10.28
N THR A 85 -1.77 17.07 9.45
CA THR A 85 -1.49 16.99 8.01
C THR A 85 0.00 16.95 7.69
N ALA A 86 0.84 17.67 8.45
CA ALA A 86 2.27 17.70 8.17
C ALA A 86 2.90 16.35 8.53
N SER A 87 2.64 15.85 9.74
CA SER A 87 3.15 14.55 10.18
C SER A 87 2.65 13.41 9.29
N MET A 88 1.37 13.45 8.86
CA MET A 88 0.82 12.43 7.95
C MET A 88 1.54 12.42 6.60
N LEU A 89 1.90 13.59 6.07
CA LEU A 89 2.65 13.69 4.81
C LEU A 89 4.06 13.14 4.97
N ASP A 90 4.73 13.43 6.08
CA ASP A 90 6.05 12.87 6.37
C ASP A 90 6.00 11.35 6.50
N GLU A 91 5.06 10.79 7.26
CA GLU A 91 4.91 9.33 7.38
C GLU A 91 4.52 8.67 6.05
N ALA A 92 3.74 9.34 5.20
CA ALA A 92 3.42 8.84 3.86
C ALA A 92 4.69 8.62 3.02
N VAL A 93 5.64 9.55 3.09
CA VAL A 93 6.93 9.43 2.39
C VAL A 93 7.71 8.23 2.93
N HIS A 94 7.76 8.03 4.24
CA HIS A 94 8.45 6.89 4.86
C HIS A 94 7.79 5.56 4.48
N TYR A 95 6.45 5.49 4.52
CA TYR A 95 5.73 4.27 4.16
C TYR A 95 5.94 3.89 2.67
N VAL A 96 5.93 4.86 1.75
CA VAL A 96 6.24 4.59 0.34
C VAL A 96 7.66 4.08 0.14
N LYS A 97 8.65 4.64 0.86
CA LYS A 97 10.04 4.13 0.83
C LYS A 97 10.12 2.70 1.35
N PHE A 98 9.43 2.40 2.44
CA PHE A 98 9.33 1.05 3.00
C PHE A 98 8.73 0.07 1.98
N LEU A 99 7.60 0.40 1.36
CA LEU A 99 6.95 -0.47 0.36
C LEU A 99 7.87 -0.76 -0.83
N LYS A 100 8.57 0.25 -1.35
CA LYS A 100 9.56 0.08 -2.43
C LYS A 100 10.71 -0.85 -2.02
N LYS A 101 11.18 -0.76 -0.78
CA LYS A 101 12.22 -1.64 -0.23
C LYS A 101 11.73 -3.10 -0.16
N GLN A 102 10.51 -3.33 0.32
CA GLN A 102 9.92 -4.67 0.38
C GLN A 102 9.77 -5.27 -1.01
N LEU A 103 9.26 -4.49 -1.98
CA LEU A 103 9.11 -4.92 -3.37
C LEU A 103 10.46 -5.32 -3.98
N LYS A 104 11.48 -4.47 -3.86
CA LYS A 104 12.83 -4.76 -4.38
C LYS A 104 13.42 -6.02 -3.74
N SER A 105 13.24 -6.21 -2.43
CA SER A 105 13.70 -7.42 -1.74
C SER A 105 13.02 -8.67 -2.27
N LEU A 106 11.72 -8.58 -2.59
CA LEU A 106 10.96 -9.69 -3.14
C LEU A 106 11.39 -10.02 -4.57
N GLU A 107 11.57 -9.01 -5.41
CA GLU A 107 12.08 -9.17 -6.78
C GLU A 107 13.46 -9.86 -6.79
N GLN A 108 14.36 -9.46 -5.89
CA GLN A 108 15.66 -10.09 -5.73
C GLN A 108 15.55 -11.54 -5.24
N ALA A 109 14.68 -11.82 -4.27
CA ALA A 109 14.47 -13.18 -3.78
C ALA A 109 13.97 -14.12 -4.90
N ILE A 110 13.06 -13.63 -5.75
CA ILE A 110 12.56 -14.36 -6.92
C ILE A 110 13.68 -14.55 -7.95
N ALA A 111 14.47 -13.51 -8.25
CA ALA A 111 15.57 -13.60 -9.20
C ALA A 111 16.65 -14.60 -8.75
N CYS A 112 17.02 -14.60 -7.46
CA CYS A 112 17.97 -15.56 -6.89
C CYS A 112 17.43 -17.00 -6.87
N SER A 113 16.11 -17.18 -6.74
CA SER A 113 15.46 -18.51 -6.77
C SER A 113 15.48 -19.15 -8.16
N ASN A 114 15.58 -18.37 -9.23
CA ASN A 114 15.50 -18.88 -10.61
C ASN A 114 16.83 -19.46 -11.15
N ASN A 115 17.96 -19.28 -10.46
CA ASN A 115 19.27 -19.79 -10.89
C ASN A 115 19.66 -21.17 -10.30
N ASN A 116 18.77 -21.83 -9.54
CA ASN A 116 19.07 -23.08 -8.84
C ASN A 116 18.11 -24.24 -9.20
N ASN A 117 17.68 -24.31 -10.45
CA ASN A 117 16.89 -25.44 -10.96
C ASN A 117 17.77 -26.51 -11.61
N ASN A 118 18.63 -27.14 -10.81
CA ASN A 118 19.29 -28.40 -11.18
C ASN A 118 19.50 -29.32 -9.97
N ASN A 119 18.62 -29.28 -8.95
CA ASN A 119 18.35 -30.38 -7.99
C ASN A 119 17.58 -29.84 -6.76
N ARG A 120 16.25 -29.90 -6.75
CA ARG A 120 15.48 -29.75 -5.51
C ARG A 120 14.37 -30.79 -5.40
N SER A 121 14.77 -31.99 -5.01
CA SER A 121 13.93 -32.88 -4.21
C SER A 121 13.95 -32.39 -2.76
N MET A 122 12.81 -32.54 -2.06
CA MET A 122 12.64 -32.45 -0.61
C MET A 122 12.39 -31.05 0.00
N VAL A 123 11.13 -30.60 -0.04
CA VAL A 123 10.34 -30.38 1.19
C VAL A 123 8.84 -30.39 0.83
N SER A 124 8.17 -31.45 1.27
CA SER A 124 6.72 -31.60 1.28
C SER A 124 6.12 -30.70 2.37
N GLY A 125 5.02 -30.00 2.09
CA GLY A 125 4.08 -29.61 3.15
C GLY A 125 3.64 -28.15 3.29
N PHE A 126 3.81 -27.25 2.31
CA PHE A 126 3.35 -25.85 2.45
C PHE A 126 2.51 -25.28 1.31
N ASN A 127 1.96 -26.11 0.41
CA ASN A 127 1.06 -25.66 -0.65
C ASN A 127 -0.30 -26.36 -0.55
N GLN A 128 -1.17 -25.82 0.31
CA GLN A 128 -2.62 -25.98 0.15
C GLN A 128 -3.29 -24.68 0.57
N TRP A 129 -3.27 -23.69 -0.32
CA TRP A 129 -4.27 -22.64 -0.36
C TRP A 129 -5.19 -22.95 -1.54
N PRO A 130 -6.52 -22.80 -1.41
CA PRO A 130 -7.45 -23.20 -2.45
C PRO A 130 -7.18 -22.38 -3.72
N HIS A 131 -6.81 -23.07 -4.79
CA HIS A 131 -6.79 -22.53 -6.14
C HIS A 131 -8.24 -22.21 -6.50
N VAL A 132 -8.62 -20.94 -6.40
CA VAL A 132 -9.86 -20.44 -7.01
C VAL A 132 -9.58 -20.23 -8.49
N ASP A 133 -9.93 -21.21 -9.30
CA ASP A 133 -9.96 -21.11 -10.76
C ASP A 133 -10.94 -20.01 -11.18
N TYR A 134 -10.45 -18.80 -11.42
CA TYR A 134 -11.21 -17.74 -12.06
C TYR A 134 -10.44 -17.27 -13.30
N TYR A 135 -11.03 -17.58 -14.47
CA TYR A 135 -10.61 -17.24 -15.84
C TYR A 135 -9.45 -18.02 -16.46
N SER A 136 -9.77 -19.22 -16.97
CA SER A 136 -9.29 -19.70 -18.28
C SER A 136 -10.07 -20.93 -18.76
N ARG A 137 -11.21 -20.70 -19.41
CA ARG A 137 -11.70 -21.62 -20.44
C ARG A 137 -12.36 -20.85 -21.57
N SER A 138 -11.51 -20.15 -22.31
CA SER A 138 -11.81 -19.71 -23.67
C SER A 138 -11.96 -20.95 -24.55
N LEU A 139 -13.02 -20.95 -25.38
CA LEU A 139 -13.14 -21.61 -26.67
C LEU A 139 -12.68 -23.07 -26.75
N MET A 140 -13.62 -23.99 -26.92
CA MET A 140 -13.65 -24.95 -28.04
C MET A 140 -14.93 -25.80 -27.98
N ASN A 141 -15.71 -25.69 -29.05
CA ASN A 141 -16.59 -26.70 -29.65
C ASN A 141 -17.87 -27.04 -28.86
N SER A 142 -19.08 -26.98 -29.43
CA SER A 142 -19.45 -27.50 -30.75
C SER A 142 -20.81 -26.94 -31.16
N ASN A 143 -20.98 -26.73 -32.48
CA ASN A 143 -22.26 -26.60 -33.15
C ASN A 143 -23.31 -27.59 -32.63
N VAL A 144 -24.50 -27.08 -32.29
CA VAL A 144 -25.75 -27.80 -32.57
C VAL A 144 -26.75 -26.77 -33.08
N GLN A 145 -27.10 -26.93 -34.34
CA GLN A 145 -28.23 -26.30 -35.04
C GLN A 145 -29.56 -26.65 -34.35
N MET A 146 -30.64 -26.07 -34.89
CA MET A 146 -32.06 -26.42 -34.75
C MET A 146 -32.79 -25.64 -33.65
N LEU A 147 -33.96 -25.04 -33.86
CA LEU A 147 -34.80 -24.77 -35.03
C LEU A 147 -35.97 -23.93 -34.46
N SER A 148 -36.52 -23.04 -35.30
CA SER A 148 -37.83 -22.36 -35.18
C SER A 148 -38.06 -21.46 -33.96
#